data_AF-I3CZL5-F1
#
_entry.id   AF-I3CZL5-F1
#
_cell.length_a   1.000
_cell.length_b   1.000
_cell.length_c   1.000
_cell.angle_alpha   90.00
_cell.angle_beta   90.00
_cell.angle_gamma   90.00
#
_symmetry.space_group_name_H-M   'P 1'
#
loop_
_entity.id
_entity.type
_entity.pdbx_description
1 polymer ?
#
loop_
_entity_poly.entity_id
_entity_poly.type
_entity_poly.pdbx_seq_one_letter_code
_entity_poly.pdbx_strand_id
1 'polypeptide(L)'
;MPQYEILSLGQTIEKVENLIDLGNGDAGRLYHILESLKNNRPLYNSDQVYLENKLNSSFIVEVEKIEDNPLLPKIQRLIDLGHGDPGRLQHIYDMLLNHKPLYKSDKLYLETKLEGNHDIPTQKNRNN
;
A
#
# COMPACT_ATOMS: atom_id res chain seq x y z
N MET A 1 28.36 6.72 6.82
CA MET A 1 27.28 6.30 5.90
C MET A 1 26.74 7.56 5.26
N PRO A 2 26.64 7.66 3.92
CA PRO A 2 26.06 8.84 3.31
C PRO A 2 24.59 8.93 3.72
N GLN A 3 24.20 10.07 4.28
CA GLN A 3 22.84 10.36 4.69
C GLN A 3 22.10 10.82 3.43
N TYR A 4 21.45 9.89 2.75
CA TYR A 4 20.65 10.23 1.56
C TYR A 4 19.51 11.15 1.97
N GLU A 5 19.38 12.27 1.26
CA GLU A 5 18.23 13.17 1.38
C GLU A 5 16.97 12.38 1.05
N ILE A 6 15.98 12.40 1.94
CA ILE A 6 14.68 11.77 1.71
C ILE A 6 13.78 12.82 1.05
N LEU A 7 13.43 12.58 -0.21
CA LEU A 7 12.59 13.49 -0.97
C LEU A 7 11.10 13.21 -0.72
N SER A 8 10.30 14.27 -0.64
CA SER A 8 8.84 14.19 -0.70
C SER A 8 8.35 13.88 -2.12
N LEU A 9 7.07 13.52 -2.27
CA LEU A 9 6.47 13.23 -3.58
C LEU A 9 6.61 14.41 -4.56
N GLY A 10 6.31 15.63 -4.11
CA GLY A 10 6.43 16.84 -4.94
C GLY A 10 7.86 17.08 -5.42
N GLN A 11 8.83 16.98 -4.50
CA GLN A 11 10.25 17.12 -4.85
C GLN A 11 10.74 16.02 -5.80
N THR A 12 10.21 14.80 -5.64
CA THR A 12 10.54 13.67 -6.52
C THR A 12 10.00 13.93 -7.94
N ILE A 13 8.77 14.42 -8.06
CA ILE A 13 8.17 14.81 -9.34
C ILE A 13 9.01 15.89 -10.02
N GLU A 14 9.37 16.97 -9.31
CA GLU A 14 10.21 18.04 -9.85
C GLU A 14 11.57 17.52 -10.31
N LYS A 15 12.22 16.64 -9.54
CA LYS A 15 13.50 16.05 -9.97
C LYS A 15 13.34 15.13 -11.19
N VAL A 16 12.24 14.38 -11.31
CA VAL A 16 11.97 13.54 -12.49
C VAL A 16 11.74 14.40 -13.73
N GLU A 17 10.98 15.50 -13.61
CA GLU A 17 10.77 16.46 -14.70
C GLU A 17 12.10 17.06 -15.16
N ASN A 18 12.97 17.46 -14.21
CA ASN A 18 14.32 17.91 -14.54
C ASN A 18 15.16 16.85 -15.26
N LEU A 19 15.06 15.56 -14.89
CA LEU A 19 15.77 14.49 -15.60
C LEU A 19 15.30 14.36 -17.05
N ILE A 20 14.00 14.57 -17.32
CA ILE A 20 13.42 14.55 -18.66
C ILE A 20 13.91 15.76 -19.46
N ASP A 21 13.82 16.96 -18.89
CA ASP A 21 14.22 18.21 -19.55
C ASP A 21 15.71 18.23 -19.89
N LEU A 22 16.55 17.64 -19.03
CA LEU A 22 17.99 17.49 -19.26
C LEU A 22 18.34 16.31 -20.18
N GLY A 23 17.37 15.50 -20.60
CA GLY A 23 17.61 14.27 -21.36
C GLY A 23 18.46 13.24 -20.60
N ASN A 24 18.47 13.28 -19.27
CA ASN A 24 19.33 12.45 -18.43
C ASN A 24 18.64 11.16 -18.00
N GLY A 25 18.47 10.24 -18.96
CA GLY A 25 17.94 8.91 -18.70
C GLY A 25 17.14 8.37 -19.87
N ASP A 26 16.45 7.27 -19.61
CA ASP A 26 15.47 6.73 -20.54
C ASP A 26 14.18 7.58 -20.47
N ALA A 27 13.91 8.36 -21.52
CA ALA A 27 12.78 9.27 -21.56
C ALA A 27 11.45 8.53 -21.41
N GLY A 28 11.26 7.40 -22.10
CA GLY A 28 10.01 6.64 -22.03
C GLY A 28 9.75 6.11 -20.62
N ARG A 29 10.81 5.60 -19.97
CA ARG A 29 10.75 5.15 -18.58
C ARG A 29 10.47 6.30 -17.60
N LEU A 30 11.14 7.44 -17.78
CA LEU A 30 10.94 8.62 -16.93
C LEU A 30 9.51 9.17 -17.05
N TYR A 31 8.93 9.20 -18.25
CA TYR A 31 7.53 9.58 -18.44
C TYR A 31 6.57 8.61 -17.74
N HIS A 32 6.81 7.30 -17.81
CA HIS A 32 6.00 6.30 -17.11
C HIS A 32 6.07 6.45 -15.57
N ILE A 33 7.26 6.72 -15.05
CA ILE A 33 7.47 6.99 -13.62
C ILE A 33 6.76 8.29 -13.22
N LEU A 34 6.91 9.36 -14.00
CA LEU A 34 6.27 10.65 -13.75
C LEU A 34 4.74 10.52 -13.72
N GLU A 35 4.16 9.80 -14.67
CA GLU A 35 2.73 9.52 -14.70
C GLU A 35 2.30 8.77 -13.44
N SER A 36 3.05 7.73 -13.05
CA SER A 36 2.74 6.95 -11.85
C SER A 36 2.77 7.81 -10.58
N LEU A 37 3.78 8.67 -10.43
CA LEU A 37 3.90 9.59 -9.29
C LEU A 37 2.77 10.63 -9.27
N LYS A 38 2.43 11.23 -10.42
CA LYS A 38 1.32 12.21 -10.53
C LYS A 38 -0.05 11.60 -10.22
N ASN A 39 -0.21 10.29 -10.45
CA ASN A 39 -1.43 9.54 -10.14
C ASN A 39 -1.40 8.87 -8.74
N ASN A 40 -0.42 9.19 -7.89
CA ASN A 40 -0.23 8.56 -6.57
C ASN A 40 -0.18 7.02 -6.62
N ARG A 41 0.34 6.46 -7.71
CA ARG A 41 0.49 5.01 -7.88
C ARG A 41 1.83 4.52 -7.35
N PRO A 42 1.89 3.30 -6.81
CA PRO A 42 3.17 2.69 -6.44
C PRO A 42 4.03 2.48 -7.68
N LEU A 43 5.32 2.74 -7.54
CA LEU A 43 6.32 2.41 -8.56
C LEU A 43 6.75 0.95 -8.43
N TYR A 44 7.06 0.29 -9.55
CA TYR A 44 7.73 -1.00 -9.52
C TYR A 44 9.12 -0.88 -8.86
N ASN A 45 9.56 -1.94 -8.18
CA ASN A 45 10.86 -1.95 -7.50
C ASN A 45 12.03 -1.60 -8.45
N SER A 46 11.98 -2.06 -9.69
CA SER A 46 12.96 -1.72 -10.72
C SER A 46 12.99 -0.21 -11.01
N ASP A 47 11.83 0.45 -11.05
CA ASP A 47 11.69 1.88 -11.30
C ASP A 47 12.13 2.70 -10.09
N GLN A 48 11.85 2.21 -8.87
CA GLN A 48 12.36 2.81 -7.64
C GLN A 48 13.89 2.83 -7.64
N VAL A 49 14.52 1.66 -7.80
CA VAL A 49 15.99 1.54 -7.84
C VAL A 49 16.59 2.38 -8.96
N TYR A 50 15.96 2.43 -10.13
CA TYR A 50 16.41 3.28 -11.23
C TYR A 50 16.41 4.76 -10.84
N LEU A 51 15.32 5.22 -10.21
CA LEU A 51 15.16 6.61 -9.82
C LEU A 51 16.10 6.98 -8.66
N GLU A 52 16.25 6.13 -7.66
CA GLU A 52 17.20 6.35 -6.55
C GLU A 52 18.63 6.49 -7.05
N ASN A 53 19.04 5.64 -8.00
CA ASN A 53 20.35 5.73 -8.63
C ASN A 53 20.54 7.02 -9.43
N LYS A 54 19.49 7.49 -10.12
CA LYS A 54 19.54 8.72 -10.92
C LYS A 54 19.53 9.98 -10.07
N LEU A 55 18.76 9.98 -8.99
CA LEU A 55 18.64 11.11 -8.07
C LEU A 55 19.76 11.12 -7.02
N ASN A 56 20.48 10.01 -6.87
CA ASN A 56 21.44 9.77 -5.80
C ASN A 56 20.82 10.14 -4.43
N SER A 57 19.55 9.79 -4.26
CA SER A 57 18.69 10.16 -3.13
C SER A 57 17.58 9.13 -3.01
N SER A 58 17.15 8.85 -1.79
CA SER A 58 15.94 8.05 -1.55
C SER A 58 14.72 8.97 -1.53
N PHE A 59 13.55 8.41 -1.77
CA PHE A 59 12.31 9.18 -1.79
C PHE A 59 11.20 8.39 -1.12
N ILE A 60 10.32 9.11 -0.44
CA ILE A 60 9.08 8.54 0.06
C ILE A 60 8.01 8.89 -0.97
N VAL A 61 7.59 7.89 -1.74
CA VAL A 61 6.27 7.96 -2.36
C VAL A 61 5.32 7.74 -1.19
N GLU A 62 4.72 8.81 -0.68
CA GLU A 62 3.51 8.70 0.13
C GLU A 62 2.43 8.12 -0.79
N VAL A 63 2.47 6.80 -0.96
CA VAL A 63 1.33 6.07 -1.44
C VAL A 63 0.33 6.31 -0.32
N GLU A 64 -0.69 7.13 -0.58
CA GLU A 64 -1.93 7.03 0.18
C GLU A 64 -2.21 5.54 0.20
N LYS A 65 -2.02 4.90 1.36
CA LYS A 65 -2.47 3.54 1.57
C LYS A 65 -3.95 3.64 1.30
N ILE A 66 -4.34 3.26 0.08
CA ILE A 66 -5.70 3.09 -0.39
C ILE A 66 -6.44 2.58 0.82
N GLU A 67 -7.32 3.42 1.41
CA GLU A 67 -7.87 3.22 2.76
C GLU A 67 -8.02 1.74 3.05
N ASP A 68 -7.03 1.20 3.75
CA ASP A 68 -6.89 -0.24 3.92
C ASP A 68 -8.17 -0.64 4.61
N ASN A 69 -9.07 -1.32 3.89
CA ASN A 69 -10.32 -1.75 4.49
C ASN A 69 -9.92 -2.42 5.81
N PRO A 70 -10.38 -1.91 6.98
CA PRO A 70 -9.79 -2.29 8.27
C PRO A 70 -9.96 -3.78 8.58
N LEU A 71 -10.69 -4.50 7.73
CA LEU A 71 -10.84 -5.94 7.70
C LEU A 71 -9.69 -6.67 6.99
N LEU A 72 -9.01 -6.10 6.00
CA LEU A 72 -7.90 -6.72 5.26
C LEU A 72 -6.80 -7.28 6.19
N PRO A 73 -6.20 -6.48 7.11
CA PRO A 73 -5.21 -7.00 8.05
C PRO A 73 -5.79 -8.04 9.02
N LYS A 74 -7.09 -7.94 9.36
CA LYS A 74 -7.75 -8.92 10.23
C LYS A 74 -7.98 -10.25 9.51
N ILE A 75 -8.33 -10.21 8.23
CA ILE A 75 -8.52 -11.38 7.37
C ILE A 75 -7.19 -12.06 7.11
N GLN A 76 -6.14 -11.29 6.79
CA GLN A 76 -4.78 -11.81 6.65
C GLN A 76 -4.36 -12.59 7.90
N ARG A 77 -4.61 -12.01 9.09
CA ARG A 77 -4.33 -12.69 10.36
C ARG A 77 -5.14 -13.98 10.55
N LEU A 78 -6.39 -14.04 10.10
CA LEU A 78 -7.17 -15.29 10.15
C LEU A 78 -6.59 -16.37 9.23
N ILE A 79 -6.08 -15.99 8.05
CA ILE A 79 -5.40 -16.90 7.12
C ILE A 79 -4.11 -17.42 7.76
N ASP A 80 -3.29 -16.52 8.29
CA ASP A 80 -1.99 -16.88 8.90
C ASP A 80 -2.16 -17.79 10.13
N LEU A 81 -3.23 -17.58 10.90
CA LEU A 81 -3.58 -18.42 12.05
C LEU A 81 -4.29 -19.73 11.67
N GLY A 82 -4.62 -19.93 10.39
CA GLY A 82 -5.42 -21.07 9.93
C GLY A 82 -6.84 -21.08 10.55
N HIS A 83 -7.34 -19.93 11.00
CA HIS A 83 -8.60 -19.82 11.73
C HIS A 83 -9.77 -19.54 10.78
N GLY A 84 -10.15 -20.58 10.03
CA GLY A 84 -11.21 -20.54 9.03
C GLY A 84 -10.84 -21.35 7.79
N ASP A 85 -11.68 -21.26 6.76
CA ASP A 85 -11.39 -21.78 5.44
C ASP A 85 -10.42 -20.83 4.67
N PRO A 86 -9.18 -21.26 4.37
CA PRO A 86 -8.19 -20.39 3.74
C PRO A 86 -8.59 -19.93 2.34
N GLY A 87 -9.24 -20.79 1.55
CA GLY A 87 -9.70 -20.45 0.21
C GLY A 87 -10.76 -19.35 0.24
N ARG A 88 -11.71 -19.45 1.16
CA ARG A 88 -12.76 -18.46 1.36
C ARG A 88 -12.22 -17.16 1.93
N LEU A 89 -11.30 -17.20 2.90
CA LEU A 89 -10.68 -16.01 3.45
C LEU A 89 -9.85 -15.27 2.39
N GLN A 90 -9.10 -16.00 1.55
CA GLN A 90 -8.35 -15.42 0.44
C GLN A 90 -9.30 -14.76 -0.59
N HIS A 91 -10.38 -15.45 -0.96
CA HIS A 91 -11.39 -14.87 -1.85
C HIS A 91 -11.98 -13.56 -1.31
N ILE A 92 -12.27 -13.52 -0.02
CA ILE A 92 -12.81 -12.32 0.64
C ILE A 92 -11.76 -11.20 0.69
N TYR A 93 -10.50 -11.55 1.00
CA TYR A 93 -9.37 -10.62 0.97
C TYR A 93 -9.22 -9.98 -0.41
N ASP A 94 -9.22 -10.79 -1.46
CA ASP A 94 -9.10 -10.34 -2.84
C ASP A 94 -10.30 -9.45 -3.24
N MET A 95 -11.51 -9.81 -2.83
CA MET A 95 -12.70 -9.00 -3.09
C MET A 95 -12.60 -7.62 -2.44
N LEU A 96 -12.15 -7.54 -1.19
CA LEU A 96 -11.97 -6.28 -0.48
C LEU A 96 -10.82 -5.46 -1.06
N LEU A 97 -9.70 -6.10 -1.41
CA LEU A 97 -8.55 -5.45 -2.06
C LEU A 97 -8.96 -4.82 -3.40
N ASN A 98 -9.84 -5.50 -4.16
CA ASN A 98 -10.39 -5.01 -5.42
C ASN A 98 -11.62 -4.10 -5.25
N HIS A 99 -11.95 -3.64 -4.03
CA HIS A 99 -13.11 -2.78 -3.72
C HIS A 99 -14.46 -3.34 -4.20
N LYS A 100 -14.57 -4.67 -4.30
CA LYS A 100 -15.80 -5.35 -4.70
C LYS A 100 -16.70 -5.59 -3.48
N PRO A 101 -18.03 -5.50 -3.65
CA PRO A 101 -18.95 -5.79 -2.57
C PRO A 101 -18.90 -7.27 -2.20
N LEU A 102 -18.78 -7.56 -0.90
CA LEU A 102 -18.88 -8.92 -0.39
C LEU A 102 -20.33 -9.42 -0.38
N TYR A 103 -20.51 -10.71 -0.66
CA TYR A 103 -21.78 -11.39 -0.47
C TYR A 103 -22.20 -11.41 1.00
N LYS A 104 -23.51 -11.42 1.27
CA LYS A 104 -24.06 -11.45 2.64
C LYS A 104 -23.54 -12.66 3.43
N SER A 105 -23.37 -13.80 2.77
CA SER A 105 -22.80 -15.03 3.34
C SER A 105 -21.35 -14.84 3.78
N ASP A 106 -20.56 -14.07 3.04
CA ASP A 106 -19.14 -13.81 3.34
C ASP A 106 -18.98 -12.76 4.43
N LYS A 107 -19.85 -11.74 4.47
CA LYS A 107 -19.91 -10.79 5.58
C LYS A 107 -20.23 -11.48 6.91
N LEU A 108 -21.28 -12.30 6.95
CA LEU A 108 -21.68 -13.04 8.15
C LEU A 108 -20.57 -14.02 8.60
N TYR A 109 -19.90 -14.65 7.62
CA TYR A 109 -18.77 -15.52 7.90
C TYR A 109 -17.61 -14.75 8.55
N LEU A 110 -17.24 -13.58 8.02
CA LEU A 110 -16.23 -12.72 8.64
C LEU A 110 -16.63 -12.26 10.04
N GLU A 111 -17.86 -11.77 10.22
CA GLU A 111 -18.38 -11.33 11.52
C GLU A 111 -18.23 -12.44 12.55
N THR A 112 -18.68 -13.66 12.23
CA THR A 112 -18.55 -14.83 13.11
C THR A 112 -17.08 -15.12 13.49
N LYS A 113 -16.16 -15.02 12.52
CA LYS A 113 -14.73 -15.31 12.75
C LYS A 113 -14.00 -14.21 13.50
N LEU A 114 -14.44 -12.96 13.35
CA LEU A 114 -13.87 -11.80 14.03
C LEU A 114 -14.45 -11.63 15.44
N GLU A 115 -15.74 -11.93 15.63
CA GLU A 115 -16.40 -11.91 16.95
C GLU A 115 -15.86 -12.99 17.89
N GLY A 116 -15.49 -14.16 17.35
CA GLY A 116 -14.79 -15.21 18.11
C GLY A 116 -13.37 -14.85 18.58
N ASN A 117 -12.86 -13.66 18.24
CA ASN A 117 -11.51 -13.19 18.56
C ASN A 117 -11.52 -12.03 19.58
N HIS A 118 -12.49 -12.04 20.49
CA HIS A 118 -12.74 -11.01 21.52
C HIS A 118 -11.73 -10.99 22.69
N ASP A 119 -10.45 -11.29 22.43
CA ASP A 119 -9.34 -11.11 23.38
C ASP A 119 -8.27 -10.17 22.81
N ILE A 120 -8.72 -9.00 22.36
CA ILE A 120 -7.84 -7.82 22.23
C ILE A 120 -8.48 -6.72 23.08
N PRO A 121 -7.88 -6.34 24.23
CA PRO A 121 -8.48 -5.35 25.11
C PRO A 121 -8.51 -4.01 24.40
N THR A 122 -9.70 -3.59 23.99
CA THR A 122 -9.96 -2.19 23.67
C THR A 122 -9.84 -1.43 25.00
N GLN A 123 -8.89 -0.50 25.06
CA GLN A 123 -8.75 0.42 26.19
C GLN A 123 -10.06 1.19 26.35
N LYS A 124 -10.91 0.70 27.25
CA LYS A 124 -12.03 1.44 27.80
C LYS A 124 -11.45 2.42 28.81
N ASN A 125 -11.03 3.58 28.32
CA ASN A 125 -10.65 4.70 29.18
C ASN A 125 -11.93 5.23 29.83
N ARG A 126 -12.22 4.73 31.04
CA ARG A 126 -13.17 5.32 32.00
C ARG A 126 -12.34 6.17 32.96
N ASN A 127 -12.37 7.49 32.78
CA ASN A 127 -12.03 8.45 33.82
C ASN A 127 -13.26 9.38 33.89
N ASN A 128 -14.16 9.11 34.85
CA ASN A 128 -14.36 9.86 36.11
C ASN A 128 -15.27 11.08 35.91
#